data_AF-A0A183HKM1-F1
#
_entry.id   AF-A0A183HKM1-F1
#
_cell.length_a   1.000
_cell.length_b   1.000
_cell.length_c   1.000
_cell.angle_alpha   90.00
_cell.angle_beta   90.00
_cell.angle_gamma   90.00
#
_symmetry.space_group_name_H-M   'P 1'
#
loop_
_entity.id
_entity.type
_entity.pdbx_description
1 polymer ?
#
loop_
_entity_poly.entity_id
_entity_poly.type
_entity_poly.pdbx_seq_one_letter_code
_entity_poly.pdbx_strand_id
1 'polypeptide(L)'
;MVFGRLPSFLNDASTDVKKMFRVIMYNRTMNYDVKKQELSKLAEQILNKKQLTDFKRYLEERERREREFKEKVNNLSPAAKEAYEKLQRLKAERAKIMEEMTDDVRKELRQLFRKSKKRE
;
A
#
# COMPACT_ATOMS: atom_id res chain seq x y z
N MET A 1 -13.14 -2.71 -0.77
CA MET A 1 -11.77 -2.18 -0.58
C MET A 1 -11.92 -0.78 -0.03
N VAL A 2 -11.45 -0.52 1.19
CA VAL A 2 -11.29 0.85 1.67
C VAL A 2 -10.15 1.41 0.84
N PHE A 3 -10.46 2.17 -0.21
CA PHE A 3 -9.44 2.94 -0.93
C PHE A 3 -8.83 3.86 0.13
N GLY A 4 -7.59 3.57 0.54
CA GLY A 4 -6.90 4.40 1.52
C GLY A 4 -6.94 5.85 1.06
N ARG A 5 -7.09 6.79 2.00
CA ARG A 5 -6.98 8.22 1.69
C ARG A 5 -5.72 8.44 0.85
N LEU A 6 -5.89 9.15 -0.27
CA LEU A 6 -4.76 9.59 -1.09
C LEU A 6 -3.78 10.38 -0.21
N PRO A 7 -2.46 10.26 -0.44
CA PRO A 7 -1.48 11.10 0.25
C PRO A 7 -1.80 12.59 0.08
N SER A 8 -1.51 13.37 1.11
CA SER A 8 -1.87 14.80 1.18
C SER A 8 -1.27 15.63 0.04
N PHE A 9 -0.07 15.28 -0.47
CA PHE A 9 0.57 15.95 -1.59
C PHE A 9 -0.24 15.87 -2.90
N LEU A 10 -1.23 14.98 -2.97
CA LEU A 10 -2.13 14.84 -4.11
C LEU A 10 -3.51 15.47 -3.88
N ASN A 11 -3.80 16.10 -2.74
CA ASN A 11 -5.15 16.62 -2.46
C ASN A 11 -5.63 17.57 -3.57
N ASP A 12 -4.77 18.52 -3.94
CA ASP A 12 -5.05 19.57 -4.93
C ASP A 12 -4.70 19.14 -6.38
N ALA A 13 -4.25 17.90 -6.60
CA ALA A 13 -3.89 17.41 -7.92
C ALA A 13 -5.13 17.05 -8.76
N SER A 14 -5.00 17.14 -10.09
CA SER A 14 -6.04 16.72 -11.02
C SER A 14 -6.32 15.21 -10.89
N THR A 15 -7.50 14.77 -11.34
CA THR A 15 -7.88 13.36 -11.31
C THR A 15 -6.91 12.48 -12.09
N ASP A 16 -6.34 12.98 -13.18
CA ASP A 16 -5.40 12.22 -14.01
C ASP A 16 -4.04 12.07 -13.33
N VAL A 17 -3.52 13.14 -12.70
CA VAL A 17 -2.31 13.06 -11.86
C VAL A 17 -2.54 12.06 -10.72
N LYS A 18 -3.68 12.13 -10.02
CA LYS A 18 -4.04 11.17 -8.96
C LYS A 18 -4.04 9.73 -9.48
N LYS A 19 -4.56 9.47 -10.69
CA LYS A 19 -4.55 8.14 -11.30
C LYS A 19 -3.14 7.65 -11.58
N MET A 20 -2.26 8.47 -12.14
CA MET A 20 -0.86 8.11 -12.42
C MET A 20 -0.14 7.62 -11.16
N PHE A 21 -0.23 8.39 -10.07
CA PHE A 21 0.36 7.99 -8.79
C PHE A 21 -0.25 6.70 -8.23
N ARG A 22 -1.58 6.51 -8.36
CA ARG A 22 -2.26 5.30 -7.88
C ARG A 22 -1.76 4.04 -8.57
N VAL A 23 -1.54 4.09 -9.88
CA VAL A 23 -1.04 2.95 -10.65
C VAL A 23 0.27 2.44 -10.04
N ILE A 24 1.20 3.34 -9.72
CA ILE A 24 2.50 2.97 -9.14
C ILE A 24 2.34 2.51 -7.68
N MET A 25 1.60 3.25 -6.86
CA MET A 25 1.43 2.93 -5.43
C MET A 25 0.79 1.56 -5.20
N TYR A 26 -0.24 1.23 -5.98
CA TYR A 26 -1.02 0.00 -5.84
C TYR A 26 -0.52 -1.14 -6.71
N ASN A 27 0.52 -0.95 -7.52
CA ASN A 27 1.11 -2.04 -8.28
C ASN A 27 1.62 -3.12 -7.32
N ARG A 28 1.10 -4.35 -7.42
CA ARG A 28 1.45 -5.44 -6.51
C ARG A 28 2.75 -6.15 -6.88
N THR A 29 3.21 -6.00 -8.12
CA THR A 29 4.41 -6.68 -8.63
C THR A 29 5.70 -5.92 -8.36
N MET A 30 5.60 -4.62 -8.07
CA MET A 30 6.77 -3.78 -7.78
C MET A 30 7.16 -3.84 -6.31
N ASN A 31 8.46 -4.03 -6.06
CA ASN A 31 9.03 -3.91 -4.72
C ASN A 31 9.04 -2.44 -4.24
N TYR A 32 9.37 -2.23 -2.97
CA TYR A 32 9.32 -0.90 -2.36
C TYR A 32 10.30 0.10 -2.99
N ASP A 33 11.55 -0.30 -3.24
CA ASP A 33 12.58 0.59 -3.75
C ASP A 33 12.29 1.05 -5.18
N VAL A 34 11.85 0.12 -6.04
CA VAL A 34 11.43 0.43 -7.40
C VAL A 34 10.21 1.36 -7.39
N LYS A 35 9.22 1.12 -6.51
CA LYS A 35 8.09 2.05 -6.34
C LYS A 35 8.55 3.43 -5.92
N LYS A 36 9.46 3.53 -4.94
CA LYS A 36 9.99 4.81 -4.47
C LYS A 36 10.66 5.56 -5.62
N GLN A 37 11.50 4.89 -6.41
CA GLN A 37 12.16 5.48 -7.58
C GLN A 37 11.16 5.97 -8.62
N GLU A 38 10.20 5.14 -9.02
CA GLU A 38 9.19 5.51 -10.03
C GLU A 38 8.27 6.63 -9.54
N LEU A 39 7.89 6.64 -8.26
CA LEU A 39 7.14 7.75 -7.66
C LEU A 39 7.94 9.04 -7.64
N SER A 40 9.24 8.99 -7.32
CA SER A 40 10.10 10.17 -7.33
C SER A 40 10.27 10.74 -8.73
N LYS A 41 10.52 9.89 -9.74
CA LYS A 41 10.59 10.31 -11.14
C LYS A 41 9.29 10.98 -11.59
N LEU A 42 8.15 10.33 -11.32
CA LEU A 42 6.84 10.88 -11.66
C LEU A 42 6.62 12.23 -10.96
N ALA A 43 6.96 12.32 -9.68
CA ALA A 43 6.82 13.54 -8.89
C ALA A 43 7.60 14.71 -9.50
N GLU A 44 8.87 14.51 -9.84
CA GLU A 44 9.72 15.55 -10.44
C GLU A 44 9.20 16.02 -11.80
N GLN A 45 8.51 15.16 -12.55
CA GLN A 45 7.97 15.51 -13.87
C GLN A 45 6.66 16.31 -13.81
N ILE A 46 5.76 15.99 -12.88
CA ILE A 46 4.36 16.47 -12.97
C ILE A 46 3.89 17.29 -11.77
N LEU A 47 4.61 17.25 -10.64
CA LEU A 47 4.20 18.00 -9.45
C LEU A 47 4.77 19.41 -9.47
N ASN A 48 3.98 20.37 -8.98
CA ASN A 48 4.48 21.73 -8.76
C ASN A 48 5.37 21.80 -7.51
N LYS A 49 6.03 22.94 -7.30
CA LYS A 49 6.98 23.15 -6.19
C LYS A 49 6.38 22.83 -4.80
N LYS A 50 5.13 23.27 -4.54
CA LYS A 50 4.44 22.99 -3.26
C LYS A 50 4.21 21.49 -3.08
N GLN A 51 3.66 20.84 -4.11
CA GLN A 51 3.38 19.40 -4.11
C GLN A 51 4.65 18.57 -3.98
N LEU A 52 5.76 18.99 -4.60
CA LEU A 52 7.07 18.35 -4.48
C LEU A 52 7.60 18.41 -3.04
N THR A 53 7.45 19.55 -2.36
CA THR A 53 7.83 19.67 -0.94
C THR A 53 7.00 18.72 -0.07
N ASP A 54 5.69 18.65 -0.29
CA ASP A 54 4.81 17.74 0.44
C ASP A 54 5.10 16.27 0.11
N PHE A 55 5.48 15.96 -1.13
CA PHE A 55 5.89 14.62 -1.56
C PHE A 55 7.18 14.17 -0.86
N LYS A 56 8.18 15.03 -0.74
CA LYS A 56 9.42 14.73 -0.01
C LYS A 56 9.14 14.43 1.46
N ARG A 57 8.31 15.25 2.12
CA ARG A 57 7.86 15.01 3.49
C ARG A 57 7.12 13.68 3.63
N TYR A 58 6.26 13.36 2.67
CA TYR A 58 5.57 12.07 2.64
C TYR A 58 6.55 10.89 2.59
N LEU A 59 7.60 10.96 1.76
CA LEU A 59 8.62 9.92 1.70
C LEU A 59 9.39 9.79 3.03
N GLU A 60 9.82 10.90 3.62
CA GLU A 60 10.51 10.91 4.91
C GLU A 60 9.66 10.31 6.03
N GLU A 61 8.38 10.66 6.11
CA GLU A 61 7.46 10.08 7.09
C GLU A 61 7.28 8.57 6.88
N ARG A 62 7.23 8.12 5.62
CA ARG A 62 7.09 6.70 5.30
C ARG A 62 8.31 5.91 5.75
N GLU A 63 9.51 6.42 5.46
CA GLU A 63 10.75 5.81 5.93
C GLU A 63 10.85 5.82 7.45
N ARG A 64 10.47 6.92 8.10
CA ARG A 64 10.47 7.00 9.57
C ARG A 64 9.56 5.94 10.18
N ARG A 65 8.31 5.84 9.71
CA ARG A 65 7.35 4.83 10.18
C ARG A 65 7.83 3.41 9.93
N GLU A 66 8.51 3.16 8.80
CA GLU A 66 9.10 1.86 8.52
C GLU A 66 10.21 1.52 9.51
N ARG A 67 11.13 2.46 9.78
CA ARG A 67 12.19 2.29 10.78
C ARG A 67 11.61 2.03 12.17
N GLU A 68 10.68 2.87 12.62
CA GLU A 68 9.99 2.71 13.91
C GLU A 68 9.28 1.35 14.01
N PHE A 69 8.68 0.87 12.92
CA PHE A 69 8.03 -0.43 12.90
C PHE A 69 9.03 -1.58 12.97
N LYS A 70 10.15 -1.51 12.23
CA LYS A 70 11.24 -2.51 12.30
C LYS A 70 11.80 -2.59 13.72
N GLU A 71 12.00 -1.45 14.37
CA GLU A 71 12.46 -1.40 15.76
C GLU A 71 11.45 -2.06 16.71
N LYS A 72 10.16 -1.76 16.59
CA LYS A 72 9.10 -2.42 17.37
C LYS A 72 9.09 -3.93 17.18
N VAL A 73 9.31 -4.41 15.95
CA VAL A 73 9.41 -5.85 15.65
C VAL A 73 10.65 -6.46 16.29
N ASN A 74 11.79 -5.77 16.27
CA ASN A 74 13.03 -6.25 16.88
C ASN A 74 12.93 -6.31 18.41
N ASN A 75 12.17 -5.40 19.02
CA ASN A 75 11.96 -5.32 20.47
C ASN A 75 10.83 -6.25 20.97
N LEU A 76 10.27 -7.11 20.12
CA LEU A 76 9.29 -8.12 20.54
C LEU A 76 9.93 -9.16 21.48
N SER A 77 9.15 -9.63 22.44
CA SER A 77 9.54 -10.83 23.21
C SER A 77 9.66 -12.05 22.29
N PRO A 78 10.44 -13.08 22.66
CA PRO A 78 10.60 -14.28 21.82
C PRO A 78 9.27 -14.92 21.39
N ALA A 79 8.33 -15.08 22.32
CA ALA A 79 6.99 -15.62 22.02
C ALA A 79 6.19 -14.73 21.05
N ALA A 80 6.26 -13.40 21.22
CA ALA A 80 5.59 -12.46 20.33
C ALA A 80 6.23 -12.44 18.93
N LYS A 81 7.55 -12.58 18.84
CA LYS A 81 8.29 -12.68 17.59
C LYS A 81 7.92 -13.95 16.82
N GLU A 82 7.84 -15.09 17.50
CA GLU A 82 7.39 -16.35 16.90
C GLU A 82 5.95 -16.23 16.36
N ALA A 83 5.04 -15.65 17.14
CA ALA A 83 3.68 -15.40 16.69
C ALA A 83 3.64 -14.46 15.47
N TYR A 84 4.43 -13.37 15.50
CA TYR A 84 4.54 -12.43 14.39
C TYR A 84 5.04 -13.10 13.10
N GLU A 85 6.07 -13.96 13.19
CA GLU A 85 6.58 -14.71 12.04
C GLU A 85 5.54 -15.67 11.46
N LYS A 86 4.79 -16.40 12.30
CA LYS A 86 3.68 -17.25 11.86
C LYS A 86 2.61 -16.43 11.11
N LEU A 87 2.25 -15.26 11.64
CA LEU A 87 1.32 -14.35 10.98
C LEU A 87 1.84 -13.85 9.62
N GLN A 88 3.15 -13.55 9.50
CA GLN A 88 3.73 -13.15 8.22
C GLN A 88 3.69 -14.29 7.19
N ARG A 89 3.98 -15.54 7.61
CA ARG A 89 3.90 -16.72 6.73
C ARG A 89 2.49 -16.94 6.20
N LEU A 90 1.49 -16.93 7.07
CA LEU A 90 0.07 -17.05 6.68
C LEU A 90 -0.35 -15.93 5.72
N LYS A 91 0.13 -14.71 5.95
CA LYS A 91 -0.14 -13.58 5.05
C LYS A 91 0.47 -13.77 3.67
N ALA A 92 1.69 -14.30 3.58
CA ALA A 92 2.37 -14.59 2.32
C ALA A 92 1.67 -15.74 1.57
N GLU A 93 1.32 -16.81 2.27
CA GLU A 93 0.57 -17.93 1.69
C GLU A 93 -0.79 -17.47 1.15
N ARG A 94 -1.53 -16.68 1.93
CA ARG A 94 -2.77 -16.06 1.45
C ARG A 94 -2.55 -15.19 0.21
N ALA A 95 -1.45 -14.44 0.13
CA ALA A 95 -1.15 -13.63 -1.03
C ALA A 95 -0.89 -14.49 -2.27
N LYS A 96 -0.12 -15.57 -2.12
CA LYS A 96 0.16 -16.54 -3.19
C LYS A 96 -1.11 -17.18 -3.74
N ILE A 97 -1.97 -17.70 -2.86
CA ILE A 97 -3.27 -18.27 -3.25
C ILE A 97 -4.08 -17.24 -4.04
N MET A 98 -4.15 -15.99 -3.59
CA MET A 98 -4.87 -14.94 -4.30
C MET A 98 -4.25 -14.57 -5.65
N GLU A 99 -2.93 -14.67 -5.81
CA GLU A 99 -2.23 -14.40 -7.07
C GLU A 99 -2.48 -15.50 -8.11
N GLU A 100 -2.50 -16.76 -7.70
CA GLU A 100 -2.75 -17.93 -8.57
C GLU A 100 -4.20 -18.01 -9.06
N MET A 101 -5.16 -17.42 -8.35
CA MET A 101 -6.57 -17.37 -8.78
C MET A 101 -6.78 -16.53 -10.04
N THR A 102 -7.70 -16.97 -10.90
CA THR A 102 -8.24 -16.13 -11.99
C THR A 102 -9.08 -14.98 -11.44
N ASP A 103 -9.27 -13.94 -12.25
CA ASP A 103 -10.05 -12.76 -11.84
C ASP A 103 -11.51 -13.08 -11.52
N ASP A 104 -12.09 -14.07 -12.20
CA ASP A 104 -13.45 -14.54 -11.96
C ASP A 104 -13.59 -15.23 -10.60
N VAL A 105 -12.68 -16.14 -10.25
CA VAL A 105 -12.67 -16.78 -8.92
C VAL A 105 -12.47 -15.74 -7.81
N ARG A 106 -11.56 -14.77 -8.01
CA ARG A 106 -11.39 -13.64 -7.07
C ARG A 106 -12.65 -12.80 -6.96
N LYS A 107 -13.42 -12.64 -8.03
CA LYS A 107 -14.67 -11.86 -8.04
C LYS A 107 -15.75 -12.59 -7.24
N GLU A 108 -15.93 -13.88 -7.45
CA GLU A 108 -16.88 -14.72 -6.70
C GLU A 108 -16.58 -14.73 -5.21
N LEU A 109 -15.32 -15.00 -4.81
CA LEU A 109 -14.91 -14.96 -3.40
C LEU A 109 -15.14 -13.57 -2.79
N ARG A 110 -14.87 -12.49 -3.54
CA ARG A 110 -15.16 -11.13 -3.07
C ARG A 110 -16.65 -10.89 -2.86
N GLN A 111 -17.52 -11.47 -3.68
CA GLN A 111 -18.98 -11.37 -3.53
C GLN A 111 -19.45 -12.14 -2.30
N LEU A 112 -18.92 -13.35 -2.06
CA LEU A 112 -19.23 -14.16 -0.87
C LEU A 112 -19.03 -13.40 0.44
N PHE A 113 -17.90 -12.71 0.58
CA PHE A 113 -17.56 -11.94 1.79
C PHE A 113 -18.11 -10.51 1.80
N ARG A 114 -18.83 -10.09 0.76
CA ARG A 114 -19.45 -8.78 0.70
C ARG A 114 -20.69 -8.83 1.58
N LYS A 115 -20.64 -8.23 2.78
CA LYS A 115 -21.82 -8.09 3.65
C LYS A 115 -23.00 -7.61 2.80
N SER A 116 -24.05 -8.42 2.69
CA SER A 116 -25.29 -8.01 2.05
C SER A 116 -25.76 -6.76 2.79
N LYS A 117 -25.88 -5.63 2.10
CA LYS A 117 -26.70 -4.53 2.62
C LYS A 117 -28.11 -5.11 2.77
N LYS A 118 -28.50 -5.48 4.00
CA LYS A 118 -29.93 -5.55 4.32
C LYS A 118 -30.48 -4.16 3.99
N ARG A 119 -31.35 -4.11 2.99
CA ARG A 119 -32.28 -2.99 2.82
C ARG A 119 -33.35 -3.25 3.88
N GLU A 120 -33.25 -2.54 4.99
CA GLU A 120 -34.42 -2.16 5.80
C GLU A 120 -34.81 -0.75 5.39
#